data_AF-A0A097R817-F1
#
_entry.id   AF-A0A097R817-F1
#
_cell.length_a   1.000
_cell.length_b   1.000
_cell.length_c   1.000
_cell.angle_alpha   90.00
_cell.angle_beta   90.00
_cell.angle_gamma   90.00
#
_symmetry.space_group_name_H-M   'P 1'
#
loop_
_entity.id
_entity.type
_entity.pdbx_description
1 polymer ?
#
loop_
_entity_poly.entity_id
_entity_poly.type
_entity_poly.pdbx_seq_one_letter_code
_entity_poly.pdbx_strand_id
1 'polypeptide(L)'
;MLLTVLLPAVLAGCVSTPNGFVRLDEHEANQAVIYRYDPEKVNKAAMDADALSYCKENGFDNATQIPPLASTVPTLKRMAYTCSYAVKKR
;
A
#
# COMPACT_ATOMS: atom_id res chain seq x y z
N MET A 1 -34.35 23.71 26.58
CA MET A 1 -33.16 23.58 25.70
C MET A 1 -32.23 22.55 26.32
N LEU A 2 -32.27 21.30 25.87
CA LEU A 2 -31.23 20.32 26.17
C LEU A 2 -30.44 20.10 24.88
N LEU A 3 -29.21 20.62 24.83
CA LEU A 3 -28.23 20.23 23.81
C LEU A 3 -27.79 18.80 24.16
N THR A 4 -28.34 17.81 23.47
CA THR A 4 -27.75 16.48 23.42
C THR A 4 -26.49 16.54 22.56
N VAL A 5 -25.35 16.35 23.22
CA VAL A 5 -24.02 16.27 22.63
C VAL A 5 -24.00 15.14 21.60
N LEU A 6 -23.85 15.48 20.31
CA LEU A 6 -23.53 14.50 19.28
C LEU A 6 -22.13 13.95 19.55
N LEU A 7 -22.04 12.74 20.09
CA LEU A 7 -20.81 11.97 20.05
C LEU A 7 -20.47 11.70 18.58
N PRO A 8 -19.33 12.14 18.05
CA PRO A 8 -18.86 11.66 16.77
C PRO A 8 -18.51 10.18 16.97
N ALA A 9 -19.39 9.30 16.50
CA ALA A 9 -19.05 7.89 16.34
C ALA A 9 -17.86 7.84 15.38
N VAL A 10 -16.67 7.61 15.94
CA VAL A 10 -15.46 7.36 15.16
C VAL A 10 -15.74 6.07 14.40
N LEU A 11 -16.08 6.20 13.11
CA LEU A 11 -16.17 5.09 12.19
C LEU A 11 -14.77 4.49 12.09
N ALA A 12 -14.44 3.57 13.01
CA ALA A 12 -13.38 2.61 12.80
C ALA A 12 -13.86 1.71 11.65
N GLY A 13 -13.64 2.18 10.42
CA GLY A 13 -13.75 1.34 9.25
C GLY A 13 -12.81 0.19 9.46
N CYS A 14 -13.35 -0.97 9.81
CA CYS A 14 -12.60 -2.22 9.80
C CYS A 14 -12.32 -2.49 8.32
N VAL A 15 -11.22 -1.95 7.80
CA VAL A 15 -10.75 -2.21 6.44
C VAL A 15 -10.36 -3.67 6.44
N SER A 16 -11.30 -4.54 6.05
CA SER A 16 -10.99 -5.91 5.73
C SER A 16 -10.08 -5.87 4.51
N THR A 17 -8.83 -6.29 4.70
CA THR A 17 -7.88 -6.47 3.61
C THR A 17 -7.97 -7.91 3.15
N PRO A 18 -8.76 -8.24 2.11
CA PRO A 18 -8.94 -9.64 1.69
C PRO A 18 -7.62 -10.33 1.33
N ASN A 19 -6.61 -9.56 0.91
CA ASN A 19 -5.27 -10.06 0.56
C ASN A 19 -4.20 -9.77 1.63
N GLY A 20 -4.59 -9.27 2.82
CA GLY A 20 -3.67 -9.02 3.94
C GLY A 20 -2.75 -7.80 3.79
N PHE A 21 -3.03 -6.89 2.85
CA PHE A 21 -2.30 -5.64 2.65
C PHE A 21 -3.23 -4.45 2.30
N VAL A 22 -2.73 -3.24 2.53
CA VAL A 22 -3.29 -1.97 2.02
C VAL A 22 -2.20 -1.16 1.33
N ARG A 23 -2.59 -0.40 0.29
CA ARG A 23 -1.77 0.70 -0.24
C ARG A 23 -1.76 1.85 0.76
N LEU A 24 -0.63 2.52 0.91
CA LEU A 24 -0.49 3.76 1.67
C LEU A 24 -0.36 4.93 0.68
N ASP A 25 -1.22 5.94 0.80
CA ASP A 25 -1.21 7.15 -0.03
C ASP A 25 -0.11 8.13 0.42
N GLU A 26 1.10 7.64 0.66
CA GLU A 26 2.19 8.42 1.27
C GLU A 26 3.14 9.06 0.25
N HIS A 27 2.87 9.00 -1.06
CA HIS A 27 3.76 9.54 -2.08
C HIS A 27 3.08 10.43 -3.12
N GLU A 28 3.60 11.67 -3.22
CA GLU A 28 3.21 12.67 -4.23
C GLU A 28 3.86 12.43 -5.60
N ALA A 29 4.84 11.50 -5.69
CA ALA A 29 5.48 11.12 -6.93
C ALA A 29 4.98 9.73 -7.36
N ASN A 30 4.30 9.66 -8.52
CA ASN A 30 3.76 8.45 -9.17
C ASN A 30 4.81 7.37 -9.53
N GLN A 31 6.02 7.45 -8.97
CA GLN A 31 7.16 6.59 -9.22
C GLN A 31 7.35 5.52 -8.13
N ALA A 32 6.52 5.50 -7.09
CA ALA A 32 6.58 4.47 -6.07
C ALA A 32 5.22 4.24 -5.41
N VAL A 33 4.97 3.00 -4.98
CA VAL A 33 3.82 2.61 -4.17
C VAL A 33 4.31 1.94 -2.88
N ILE A 34 3.69 2.30 -1.77
CA ILE A 34 4.01 1.75 -0.45
C ILE A 34 2.81 0.92 0.03
N TYR A 35 3.11 -0.22 0.62
CA TYR A 35 2.14 -1.11 1.24
C TYR A 35 2.40 -1.22 2.73
N ARG A 36 1.31 -1.39 3.49
CA ARG A 36 1.35 -1.94 4.84
C ARG A 36 0.65 -3.30 4.83
N TYR A 37 1.26 -4.29 5.45
CA TYR A 37 0.75 -5.66 5.42
C TYR A 37 1.01 -6.40 6.73
N ASP A 38 0.15 -7.39 7.01
CA ASP A 38 0.36 -8.38 8.07
C ASP A 38 1.22 -9.52 7.50
N PRO A 39 2.43 -9.78 8.03
CA PRO A 39 3.33 -10.77 7.48
C PRO A 39 2.79 -12.21 7.54
N GLU A 40 1.82 -12.51 8.40
CA GLU A 40 1.21 -13.84 8.52
C GLU A 40 0.02 -14.05 7.58
N LYS A 41 -0.58 -12.96 7.08
CA LYS A 41 -1.80 -12.99 6.26
C LYS A 41 -1.62 -12.50 4.83
N VAL A 42 -0.48 -11.87 4.53
CA VAL A 42 -0.24 -11.24 3.24
C VAL A 42 -0.19 -12.27 2.11
N ASN A 43 -0.99 -12.04 1.07
CA ASN A 43 -0.79 -12.67 -0.22
C ASN A 43 0.26 -11.87 -1.01
N LYS A 44 1.52 -12.28 -0.91
CA LYS A 44 2.65 -11.59 -1.57
C LYS A 44 2.48 -11.50 -3.08
N ALA A 45 2.01 -12.56 -3.73
CA ALA A 45 1.81 -12.56 -5.18
C ALA A 45 0.73 -11.56 -5.61
N ALA A 46 -0.35 -11.43 -4.84
CA ALA A 46 -1.36 -10.41 -5.07
C ALA A 46 -0.81 -9.00 -4.87
N MET A 47 0.07 -8.79 -3.87
CA MET A 47 0.73 -7.51 -3.62
C MET A 47 1.71 -7.13 -4.75
N ASP A 48 2.49 -8.08 -5.26
CA ASP A 48 3.40 -7.86 -6.40
C ASP A 48 2.63 -7.53 -7.68
N ALA A 49 1.52 -8.24 -7.94
CA ALA A 49 0.65 -7.98 -9.08
C ALA A 49 -0.03 -6.60 -8.99
N ASP A 50 -0.49 -6.24 -7.79
CA ASP A 50 -1.08 -4.94 -7.50
C ASP A 50 -0.08 -3.79 -7.74
N ALA A 51 1.17 -3.95 -7.29
CA ALA A 51 2.24 -2.98 -7.51
C ALA A 51 2.55 -2.80 -9.00
N LEU A 52 2.60 -3.90 -9.76
CA LEU A 52 2.78 -3.84 -11.21
C LEU A 52 1.61 -3.14 -11.91
N SER A 53 0.36 -3.40 -11.50
CA SER A 53 -0.82 -2.70 -12.03
C SER A 53 -0.72 -1.21 -11.78
N TYR A 54 -0.41 -0.81 -10.54
CA TYR A 54 -0.20 0.58 -10.17
C TYR A 54 0.85 1.26 -11.06
N CYS A 55 2.00 0.62 -11.27
CA CYS A 55 3.05 1.17 -12.12
C CYS A 55 2.60 1.31 -13.58
N LYS A 56 1.87 0.33 -14.14
CA LYS A 56 1.31 0.37 -15.50
C LYS A 56 0.28 1.47 -15.69
N GLU A 57 -0.62 1.63 -14.72
CA GLU A 57 -1.61 2.71 -14.70
C GLU A 57 -0.94 4.09 -14.70
N ASN A 58 0.26 4.20 -14.13
CA ASN A 58 1.08 5.41 -14.11
C ASN A 58 2.09 5.51 -15.26
N GLY A 59 1.99 4.64 -16.27
CA GLY A 59 2.79 4.70 -17.49
C GLY A 59 4.19 4.07 -17.42
N PHE A 60 4.44 3.20 -16.45
CA PHE A 60 5.67 2.43 -16.30
C PHE A 60 5.47 0.96 -16.66
N ASP A 61 6.54 0.23 -16.99
CA ASP A 61 6.45 -1.18 -17.40
C ASP A 61 6.80 -2.17 -16.29
N ASN A 62 7.47 -1.70 -15.24
CA ASN A 62 8.08 -2.54 -14.21
C ASN A 62 7.85 -1.97 -12.81
N ALA A 63 7.68 -2.88 -11.85
CA ALA A 63 7.63 -2.60 -10.41
C ALA A 63 8.75 -3.38 -9.72
N THR A 64 9.69 -2.69 -9.10
CA THR A 64 10.81 -3.31 -8.39
C THR A 64 10.65 -3.12 -6.90
N GLN A 65 10.66 -4.22 -6.15
CA GLN A 65 10.62 -4.18 -4.70
C GLN A 65 11.92 -3.56 -4.17
N ILE A 66 11.80 -2.58 -3.28
CA ILE A 66 12.93 -2.01 -2.54
C ILE A 66 12.94 -2.53 -1.10
N PRO A 67 14.08 -2.43 -0.38
CA PRO A 67 14.19 -2.95 0.98
C PRO A 67 13.03 -2.52 1.89
N PRO A 68 12.55 -3.40 2.79
CA PRO A 68 11.43 -3.10 3.66
C PRO A 68 11.66 -1.82 4.46
N LEU A 69 10.65 -0.94 4.46
CA LEU A 69 10.69 0.30 5.23
C LEU A 69 10.41 0.01 6.71
N ALA A 70 10.95 0.87 7.58
CA ALA A 70 10.62 0.82 9.00
C ALA A 70 9.09 0.96 9.20
N SER A 71 8.53 0.06 9.99
CA SER A 71 7.13 0.10 10.40
C SER A 71 7.02 0.73 11.77
N THR A 72 6.13 1.71 11.91
CA THR A 72 5.75 2.28 13.22
C THR A 72 4.73 1.42 13.95
N VAL A 73 4.12 0.44 13.27
CA VAL A 73 3.18 -0.52 13.85
C VAL A 73 3.90 -1.85 14.07
N PRO A 74 4.10 -2.32 15.32
CA PRO A 74 5.00 -3.46 15.61
C PRO A 74 4.66 -4.77 14.90
N THR A 75 3.38 -5.06 14.70
CA THR A 75 2.90 -6.33 14.10
C THR A 75 2.76 -6.27 12.58
N LEU A 76 2.85 -5.08 11.99
CA LEU A 76 2.70 -4.89 10.56
C LEU A 76 4.04 -4.50 9.95
N LYS A 77 4.24 -4.87 8.69
CA LYS A 77 5.42 -4.50 7.91
C LYS A 77 5.06 -3.51 6.82
N ARG A 78 6.07 -2.79 6.34
CA ARG A 78 5.95 -1.94 5.15
C ARG A 78 6.81 -2.49 4.03
N MET A 79 6.30 -2.39 2.81
CA MET A 79 7.03 -2.70 1.59
C MET A 79 6.85 -1.56 0.61
N ALA A 80 7.88 -1.24 -0.15
CA ALA A 80 7.77 -0.25 -1.21
C ALA A 80 8.21 -0.88 -2.53
N TYR A 81 7.59 -0.41 -3.61
CA TYR A 81 7.94 -0.75 -4.98
C TYR A 81 8.22 0.53 -5.75
N THR A 82 9.32 0.56 -6.48
CA THR A 82 9.65 1.66 -7.40
C THR A 82 9.19 1.30 -8.81
N CYS A 83 8.48 2.21 -9.45
CA CYS A 83 8.04 2.09 -10.84
C CYS A 83 9.16 2.54 -11.79
N SER A 84 9.41 1.75 -12.82
CA SER A 84 10.45 2.03 -13.82
C SER A 84 10.07 1.50 -15.21
N TYR A 85 10.74 2.02 -16.23
CA TYR A 85 10.62 1.49 -17.59
C TYR A 85 11.47 0.23 -17.77
N ALA A 86 11.02 -0.68 -18.63
CA ALA A 86 11.83 -1.83 -18.99
C ALA A 86 13.09 -1.34 -19.74
N VAL A 87 14.27 -1.65 -19.19
CA VAL A 87 15.53 -1.37 -19.89
C VAL A 87 15.62 -2.33 -21.07
N LYS A 88 15.36 -1.83 -22.29
CA LYS A 88 15.62 -2.60 -23.51
C LYS A 88 17.14 -2.78 -23.63
N LYS A 89 17.65 -3.98 -23.36
CA LYS A 89 19.03 -4.34 -23.74
C LYS A 89 19.10 -4.30 -25.26
N ARG A 90 19.91 -3.38 -25.79
CA ARG A 90 20.21 -3.25 -27.22
C ARG A 90 21.29 -4.24 -27.61
#